data_AF-A0A1Q7YPP9-F1
#
_entry.id   AF-A0A1Q7YPP9-F1
#
_cell.length_a   1.000
_cell.length_b   1.000
_cell.length_c   1.000
_cell.angle_alpha   90.00
_cell.angle_beta   90.00
_cell.angle_gamma   90.00
#
_symmetry.space_group_name_H-M   'P 1'
#
loop_
_entity.id
_entity.type
_entity.pdbx_description
1 polymer ?
#
loop_
_entity_poly.entity_id
_entity_poly.type
_entity_poly.pdbx_seq_one_letter_code
_entity_poly.pdbx_strand_id
1 'polypeptide(L)'
;MPYANCFSTGVILIAALGAAFAAQSIPATPAKSQMKGKSQTSAESSPEEHPAKTDQLPAMQADAKKMRVILNQMRTNLAFVQSTQTPLKHQFELEIDMWQTLLDQMDRRIREMEHSTGANPAQ
;
A
#
# COMPACT_ATOMS: atom_id res chain seq x y z
N MET A 1 27.77 -51.37 19.20
CA MET A 1 27.67 -51.18 17.74
C MET A 1 28.51 -49.97 17.33
N PRO A 2 29.30 -50.04 16.24
CA PRO A 2 30.36 -49.10 15.88
C PRO A 2 29.96 -48.07 14.79
N TYR A 3 30.79 -47.02 14.69
CA TYR A 3 31.14 -46.06 13.62
C TYR A 3 30.28 -45.79 12.35
N ALA A 4 30.41 -44.52 11.91
CA ALA A 4 30.50 -43.97 10.55
C ALA A 4 29.32 -43.05 10.14
N ASN A 5 29.47 -41.72 10.02
CA ASN A 5 30.16 -40.87 9.01
C ASN A 5 29.55 -40.88 7.58
N CYS A 6 29.24 -39.64 7.12
CA CYS A 6 29.61 -39.05 5.80
C CYS A 6 28.67 -39.08 4.56
N PHE A 7 28.51 -37.86 3.97
CA PHE A 7 28.10 -37.46 2.61
C PHE A 7 26.62 -37.77 2.21
N SER A 8 25.88 -36.97 1.43
CA SER A 8 26.25 -36.16 0.27
C SER A 8 25.04 -35.29 -0.17
N THR A 9 25.33 -34.22 -0.92
CA THR A 9 24.42 -33.49 -1.87
C THR A 9 23.20 -32.74 -1.30
N GLY A 10 22.91 -31.48 -1.65
CA GLY A 10 23.37 -30.71 -2.79
C GLY A 10 23.20 -29.21 -2.55
N VAL A 11 24.28 -28.51 -2.90
CA VAL A 11 24.31 -27.11 -3.26
C VAL A 11 23.31 -26.87 -4.40
N ILE A 12 22.34 -25.98 -4.23
CA ILE A 12 21.71 -25.32 -5.38
C ILE A 12 22.19 -23.89 -5.39
N LEU A 13 23.31 -23.70 -6.11
CA LEU A 13 23.71 -22.43 -6.69
C LEU A 13 22.59 -22.01 -7.64
N ILE A 14 21.85 -20.96 -7.30
CA ILE A 14 21.01 -20.29 -8.30
C ILE A 14 21.97 -19.51 -9.19
N ALA A 15 22.16 -20.07 -10.38
CA ALA A 15 22.98 -19.54 -11.44
C ALA A 15 22.59 -18.11 -11.80
N ALA A 16 23.60 -17.29 -12.00
CA ALA A 16 23.50 -16.01 -12.68
C ALA A 16 22.89 -16.20 -14.07
N LEU A 17 21.86 -15.40 -14.39
CA LEU A 17 21.49 -15.11 -15.77
C LEU A 17 21.63 -13.60 -15.99
N GLY A 18 22.81 -13.20 -16.43
CA GLY A 18 22.99 -11.95 -17.14
C GLY A 18 22.59 -12.14 -18.60
N ALA A 19 21.66 -11.33 -19.08
CA ALA A 19 21.52 -11.05 -20.51
C ALA A 19 21.28 -9.55 -20.67
N ALA A 20 22.20 -8.92 -21.39
CA ALA A 20 22.25 -7.51 -21.71
C ALA A 20 20.95 -7.00 -22.34
N PHE A 21 20.36 -5.94 -21.78
CA PHE A 21 19.44 -5.12 -22.54
C PHE A 21 20.25 -4.10 -23.35
N ALA A 22 20.64 -4.53 -24.55
CA ALA A 22 21.13 -3.64 -25.59
C ALA A 22 20.04 -2.61 -25.92
N ALA A 23 20.49 -1.37 -26.16
CA ALA A 23 19.69 -0.19 -26.44
C ALA A 23 18.54 -0.47 -27.44
N GLN A 24 17.30 -0.27 -27.00
CA GLN A 24 16.16 -0.17 -27.92
C GLN A 24 16.07 1.28 -28.40
N SER A 25 16.42 1.48 -29.67
CA SER A 25 16.20 2.71 -30.42
C SER A 25 14.70 2.99 -30.54
N ILE A 26 14.31 4.24 -30.26
CA ILE A 26 12.94 4.75 -30.43
C ILE A 26 12.68 4.93 -31.92
N PRO A 27 11.71 4.23 -32.55
CA PRO A 27 11.25 4.60 -33.88
C PRO A 27 10.34 5.84 -33.76
N ALA A 28 10.82 6.98 -34.27
CA ALA A 28 10.00 8.17 -34.47
C ALA A 28 9.02 7.91 -35.64
N THR A 29 7.76 7.64 -35.32
CA THR A 29 6.67 7.67 -36.30
C THR A 29 6.17 9.11 -36.48
N PRO A 30 6.06 9.63 -37.71
CA PRO A 30 5.56 10.96 -37.96
C PRO A 30 4.05 11.03 -37.69
N ALA A 31 3.64 11.96 -36.82
CA ALA A 31 2.26 12.28 -36.56
C ALA A 31 1.61 12.91 -37.80
N LYS A 32 0.79 12.14 -38.51
CA LYS A 32 -0.16 12.67 -39.50
C LYS A 32 -1.49 12.95 -38.80
N SER A 33 -1.77 14.23 -38.62
CA SER A 33 -3.05 14.78 -38.20
C SER A 33 -4.19 14.24 -39.07
N GLN A 34 -5.21 13.66 -38.43
CA GLN A 34 -6.57 13.66 -38.97
C GLN A 34 -7.56 13.94 -37.84
N MET A 35 -8.03 15.19 -37.83
CA MET A 35 -9.33 15.57 -37.29
C MET A 35 -10.40 14.65 -37.89
N LYS A 36 -11.14 13.93 -37.04
CA LYS A 36 -12.53 13.61 -37.33
C LYS A 36 -13.30 13.63 -36.03
N GLY A 37 -13.99 14.75 -35.82
CA GLY A 37 -14.96 14.91 -34.76
C GLY A 37 -16.01 13.80 -34.83
N LYS A 38 -16.24 13.17 -33.68
CA LYS A 38 -17.49 12.53 -33.38
C LYS A 38 -17.78 12.82 -31.92
N SER A 39 -18.73 13.71 -31.70
CA SER A 39 -19.31 14.02 -30.41
C SER A 39 -19.70 12.72 -29.70
N GLN A 40 -18.94 12.36 -28.67
CA GLN A 40 -19.45 11.48 -27.62
C GLN A 40 -20.20 12.39 -26.65
N THR A 41 -21.48 12.58 -26.95
CA THR A 41 -22.48 13.00 -25.96
C THR A 41 -22.41 12.02 -24.80
N SER A 42 -22.25 12.58 -23.60
CA SER A 42 -22.16 11.95 -22.29
C SER A 42 -22.95 10.65 -22.17
N ALA A 43 -22.25 9.56 -21.95
CA ALA A 43 -22.79 8.47 -21.16
C ALA A 43 -22.87 8.95 -19.71
N GLU A 44 -24.08 8.99 -19.18
CA GLU A 44 -24.42 8.45 -17.86
C GLU A 44 -23.46 8.83 -16.73
N SER A 45 -23.66 10.00 -16.12
CA SER A 45 -23.40 10.12 -14.68
C SER A 45 -24.75 9.92 -14.00
N SER A 46 -25.14 8.65 -13.87
CA SER A 46 -26.00 8.26 -12.75
C SER A 46 -25.33 8.84 -11.50
N PRO A 47 -26.06 9.60 -10.65
CA PRO A 47 -25.61 9.74 -9.28
C PRO A 47 -25.64 8.30 -8.75
N GLU A 48 -24.47 7.67 -8.61
CA GLU A 48 -24.36 6.56 -7.68
C GLU A 48 -24.82 7.14 -6.35
N GLU A 49 -26.06 6.83 -5.98
CA GLU A 49 -26.53 6.90 -4.61
C GLU A 49 -25.50 6.12 -3.80
N HIS A 50 -24.55 6.85 -3.21
CA HIS A 50 -23.68 6.33 -2.16
C HIS A 50 -24.61 5.64 -1.15
N PRO A 51 -24.59 4.30 -1.03
CA PRO A 51 -25.43 3.65 -0.06
C PRO A 51 -24.96 4.12 1.30
N ALA A 52 -25.85 4.89 1.93
CA ALA A 52 -25.97 5.14 3.36
C ALA A 52 -24.67 5.48 4.11
N LYS A 53 -24.46 6.79 4.35
CA LYS A 53 -23.49 7.35 5.33
C LYS A 53 -23.48 6.65 6.71
N THR A 54 -24.51 5.86 7.04
CA THR A 54 -24.67 5.17 8.32
C THR A 54 -23.62 4.10 8.58
N ASP A 55 -23.08 3.41 7.57
CA ASP A 55 -22.08 2.34 7.77
C ASP A 55 -20.62 2.83 7.68
N GLN A 56 -20.41 4.12 7.42
CA GLN A 56 -19.07 4.67 7.17
C GLN A 56 -18.22 4.80 8.44
N LEU A 57 -18.82 5.26 9.54
CA LEU A 57 -18.13 5.43 10.83
C LEU A 57 -17.62 4.09 11.39
N PRO A 58 -18.45 3.03 11.56
CA PRO A 58 -17.98 1.76 12.10
C PRO A 58 -16.93 1.09 11.21
N ALA A 59 -17.05 1.20 9.88
CA ALA A 59 -16.03 0.71 8.96
C ALA A 59 -14.68 1.42 9.15
N MET A 60 -14.69 2.76 9.22
CA MET A 60 -13.46 3.54 9.46
C MET A 60 -12.82 3.23 10.81
N GLN A 61 -13.60 3.02 11.87
CA GLN A 61 -13.08 2.59 13.17
C GLN A 61 -12.42 1.22 13.10
N ALA A 62 -13.03 0.26 12.38
CA ALA A 62 -12.47 -1.08 12.20
C ALA A 62 -11.14 -1.01 11.43
N ASP A 63 -11.08 -0.21 10.37
CA ASP A 63 -9.85 0.02 9.61
C ASP A 63 -8.76 0.67 10.46
N ALA A 64 -9.10 1.64 11.31
CA ALA A 64 -8.15 2.30 12.22
C ALA A 64 -7.53 1.28 13.18
N LYS A 65 -8.37 0.41 13.73
CA LYS A 65 -7.95 -0.64 14.64
C LYS A 65 -7.01 -1.62 13.96
N LYS A 66 -7.32 -2.05 12.73
CA LYS A 66 -6.47 -2.96 11.95
C LYS A 66 -5.12 -2.32 11.64
N MET A 67 -5.10 -1.06 11.19
CA MET A 67 -3.87 -0.35 10.88
C MET A 67 -2.98 -0.16 12.11
N ARG A 68 -3.55 0.14 13.30
CA ARG A 68 -2.77 0.19 14.56
C ARG A 68 -2.03 -1.11 14.86
N VAL A 69 -2.69 -2.25 14.65
CA VAL A 69 -2.07 -3.57 14.88
C VAL A 69 -0.91 -3.79 13.92
N ILE A 70 -1.11 -3.51 12.62
CA ILE A 70 -0.07 -3.65 11.60
C ILE A 70 1.12 -2.73 11.91
N LEU A 71 0.86 -1.47 12.26
CA LEU A 71 1.90 -0.49 12.58
C LEU A 71 2.73 -0.91 13.81
N ASN A 72 2.08 -1.47 14.82
CA ASN A 72 2.77 -2.05 15.96
C ASN A 72 3.63 -3.27 15.57
N GLN A 73 3.17 -4.09 14.63
CA GLN A 73 3.98 -5.18 14.10
C GLN A 73 5.20 -4.66 13.33
N MET A 74 5.05 -3.59 12.53
CA MET A 74 6.19 -2.97 11.84
C MET A 74 7.22 -2.42 12.83
N ARG A 75 6.79 -1.75 13.90
CA ARG A 75 7.67 -1.26 14.98
C ARG A 75 8.37 -2.41 15.71
N THR A 76 7.64 -3.49 15.97
CA THR A 76 8.19 -4.70 16.60
C THR A 76 9.24 -5.35 15.69
N ASN A 77 8.94 -5.47 14.39
CA ASN A 77 9.87 -5.99 13.39
C ASN A 77 11.14 -5.13 13.31
N LEU A 78 10.98 -3.80 13.36
CA LEU A 78 12.09 -2.85 13.35
C LEU A 78 13.06 -3.06 14.53
N ALA A 79 12.55 -3.42 15.70
CA ALA A 79 13.38 -3.72 16.87
C ALA A 79 14.32 -4.93 16.66
N PHE A 80 14.00 -5.84 15.72
CA PHE A 80 14.83 -6.98 15.35
C PHE A 80 15.81 -6.69 14.21
N VAL A 81 15.62 -5.59 13.47
CA VAL A 81 16.61 -5.11 12.49
C VAL A 81 17.75 -4.50 13.30
N GLN A 82 18.88 -5.24 13.38
CA GLN A 82 20.02 -4.96 14.28
C GLN A 82 20.39 -3.46 14.32
N SER A 83 20.82 -3.01 15.53
CA SER A 83 21.03 -1.62 15.95
C SER A 83 21.97 -0.73 15.12
N THR A 84 22.52 -1.23 14.02
CA THR A 84 23.32 -0.44 13.09
C THR A 84 22.39 0.45 12.25
N GLN A 85 22.75 1.73 12.09
CA GLN A 85 22.11 2.64 11.14
C GLN A 85 22.32 2.10 9.72
N THR A 86 21.44 1.20 9.30
CA THR A 86 21.41 0.65 7.96
C THR A 86 20.35 1.40 7.15
N PRO A 87 20.56 1.56 5.83
CA PRO A 87 19.55 2.16 4.95
C PRO A 87 18.17 1.46 5.06
N LEU A 88 18.16 0.15 5.33
CA LEU A 88 16.94 -0.62 5.50
C LEU A 88 16.17 -0.24 6.78
N LYS A 89 16.88 -0.04 7.90
CA LYS A 89 16.26 0.43 9.15
C LYS A 89 15.60 1.79 8.96
N HIS A 90 16.33 2.72 8.32
CA HIS A 90 15.83 4.06 8.02
C HIS A 90 14.57 4.03 7.14
N GLN A 91 14.54 3.15 6.13
CA GLN A 91 13.36 3.00 5.27
C GLN A 91 12.12 2.58 6.07
N PHE A 92 12.26 1.62 6.98
CA PHE A 92 11.15 1.22 7.84
C PHE A 92 10.71 2.33 8.79
N GLU A 93 11.64 3.13 9.32
CA GLU A 93 11.30 4.29 10.16
C GLU A 93 10.44 5.30 9.39
N LEU A 94 10.84 5.63 8.15
CA LEU A 94 10.04 6.51 7.28
C LEU A 94 8.64 5.96 6.99
N GLU A 95 8.54 4.66 6.71
CA GLU A 95 7.24 4.03 6.43
C GLU A 95 6.35 4.04 7.67
N ILE A 96 6.89 3.76 8.85
CA ILE A 96 6.16 3.84 10.12
C ILE A 96 5.63 5.26 10.35
N ASP A 97 6.43 6.29 10.08
CA ASP A 97 6.03 7.69 10.26
C ASP A 97 4.91 8.09 9.29
N MET A 98 5.00 7.66 8.03
CA MET A 98 3.95 7.89 7.04
C MET A 98 2.62 7.22 7.46
N TRP A 99 2.67 5.95 7.83
CA TRP A 99 1.47 5.21 8.26
C TRP A 99 0.86 5.77 9.55
N GLN A 100 1.69 6.23 10.49
CA GLN A 100 1.21 6.93 11.69
C GLN A 100 0.48 8.22 11.31
N THR A 101 1.01 9.00 10.37
CA THR A 101 0.38 10.25 9.92
C THR A 101 -1.01 10.00 9.30
N LEU A 102 -1.13 8.98 8.46
CA LEU A 102 -2.41 8.59 7.86
C LEU A 102 -3.42 8.11 8.91
N LEU A 103 -2.96 7.32 9.88
CA LEU A 103 -3.79 6.87 10.99
C LEU A 103 -4.30 8.05 11.84
N ASP A 104 -3.43 9.02 12.13
CA ASP A 104 -3.80 10.22 12.89
C ASP A 104 -4.84 11.07 12.16
N GLN A 105 -4.72 11.19 10.83
CA GLN A 105 -5.73 11.86 10.00
C GLN A 105 -7.07 11.13 10.05
N MET A 106 -7.05 9.79 9.98
CA MET A 106 -8.26 8.99 10.04
C MET A 106 -8.94 9.09 11.41
N ASP A 107 -8.16 9.08 12.49
CA ASP A 107 -8.65 9.27 13.85
C ASP A 107 -9.28 10.65 14.06
N ARG A 108 -8.74 11.70 13.42
CA ARG A 108 -9.37 13.04 13.42
C ARG A 108 -10.74 13.00 12.74
N ARG A 109 -10.83 12.38 11.56
CA ARG A 109 -12.10 12.24 10.81
C ARG A 109 -13.14 11.43 11.58
N ILE A 110 -12.73 10.33 12.22
CA ILE A 110 -13.61 9.51 13.06
C ILE A 110 -14.19 10.38 14.19
N ARG A 111 -13.35 11.13 14.90
CA ARG A 111 -13.82 12.06 15.94
C ARG A 111 -14.81 13.08 15.37
N GLU A 112 -14.51 13.72 14.24
CA GLU A 112 -15.42 14.70 13.62
C GLU A 112 -16.79 14.09 13.26
N MET A 113 -16.81 12.86 12.75
CA MET A 113 -18.05 12.13 12.45
C MET A 113 -18.81 11.70 13.72
N GLU A 114 -18.11 11.30 14.77
CA GLU A 114 -18.72 10.97 16.07
C GLU A 114 -19.42 12.20 16.69
N HIS A 115 -18.76 13.36 16.67
CA HIS A 115 -19.33 14.60 17.17
C HIS A 115 -20.53 15.07 16.35
N SER A 116 -20.47 14.98 15.01
CA SER A 116 -21.60 15.37 14.15
C SER A 116 -22.79 14.40 14.23
N THR A 117 -22.54 13.11 14.46
CA THR A 117 -23.61 12.11 14.67
C THR A 117 -24.29 12.29 16.04
N GLY A 118 -23.52 12.60 17.09
CA GLY A 118 -24.05 12.86 18.43
C GLY A 118 -24.76 14.21 18.58
N ALA A 119 -24.46 15.19 17.72
CA ALA A 119 -25.03 16.54 17.76
C ALA A 119 -26.37 16.69 16.99
N ASN A 120 -26.94 15.61 16.44
CA ASN A 120 -28.26 15.62 15.81
C ASN A 120 -29.32 15.01 16.76
N PRO A 121 -29.81 15.74 17.78
CA PRO A 121 -31.02 15.33 18.48
C PRO A 121 -32.20 15.55 17.54
N ALA A 122 -33.01 14.51 17.37
CA ALA A 122 -34.25 14.52 16.61
C ALA A 122 -35.03 15.85 16.82
N GLN A 123 -35.28 16.55 15.71
CA GLN A 123 -36.38 17.52 15.62
C GLN A 123 -37.66 16.80 15.22
#